data_AF-A0A950MF61-F1
#
_entry.id   AF-A0A950MF61-F1
#
_cell.length_a   1.000
_cell.length_b   1.000
_cell.length_c   1.000
_cell.angle_alpha   90.00
_cell.angle_beta   90.00
_cell.angle_gamma   90.00
#
_symmetry.space_group_name_H-M   'P 1'
#
loop_
_entity.id
_entity.type
_entity.pdbx_description
1 polymer ?
#
loop_
_entity_poly.entity_id
_entity_poly.type
_entity_poly.pdbx_seq_one_letter_code
_entity_poly.pdbx_strand_id
1 'polypeptide(L)' 'DLTERDAKWDAFRNNPDWKKLSSDPRYAFEPIVSNITNLILTPASCSQI' A
#
# COMPACT_ATOMS: atom_id res chain seq x y z
N ASP A 1 -1.07 -14.33 6.47
CA ASP A 1 -0.80 -13.77 7.81
C ASP A 1 -0.53 -12.28 7.70
N LEU A 2 -0.90 -11.46 8.69
CA LEU A 2 -0.64 -10.02 8.68
C LEU A 2 0.86 -9.71 8.80
N THR A 3 1.61 -10.55 9.52
CA THR A 3 3.08 -10.42 9.63
C THR A 3 3.77 -10.52 8.27
N GLU A 4 3.34 -11.47 7.44
CA GLU A 4 3.87 -11.64 6.09
C GLU A 4 3.52 -10.46 5.18
N ARG A 5 2.29 -9.95 5.28
CA ARG A 5 1.86 -8.73 4.58
C ARG A 5 2.75 -7.55 4.97
N ASP A 6 2.98 -7.37 6.26
CA ASP A 6 3.76 -6.26 6.80
C ASP A 6 5.22 -6.33 6.36
N ALA A 7 5.83 -7.52 6.39
CA ALA A 7 7.19 -7.72 5.89
C ALA A 7 7.31 -7.40 4.39
N LYS A 8 6.35 -7.87 3.57
CA LYS A 8 6.32 -7.58 2.13
C LYS A 8 6.07 -6.09 1.85
N TRP A 9 5.19 -5.46 2.64
CA TRP A 9 4.92 -4.03 2.52
C TRP A 9 6.14 -3.19 2.91
N ASP A 10 6.86 -3.59 3.95
CA ASP A 10 8.10 -2.93 4.36
C ASP A 10 9.20 -3.04 3.30
N ALA A 11 9.36 -4.22 2.68
CA ALA A 11 10.26 -4.40 1.56
C ALA A 11 9.88 -3.51 0.35
N PHE A 12 8.59 -3.44 0.02
CA PHE A 12 8.09 -2.59 -1.08
C PHE A 12 8.35 -1.10 -0.81
N ARG A 13 7.96 -0.57 0.35
CA ARG A 13 8.13 0.86 0.67
C ARG A 13 9.60 1.28 0.73
N ASN A 14 10.51 0.34 0.98
CA ASN A 14 11.94 0.59 1.05
C ASN A 14 12.67 0.37 -0.28
N ASN A 15 12.00 -0.16 -1.30
CA ASN A 15 12.58 -0.33 -2.62
C ASN A 15 13.02 1.04 -3.21
N PRO A 16 14.27 1.17 -3.71
CA PRO A 16 14.79 2.43 -4.25
C PRO A 16 13.95 3.00 -5.41
N ASP A 17 13.45 2.16 -6.30
CA ASP A 17 12.66 2.59 -7.46
C ASP A 17 11.31 3.15 -7.01
N TRP A 18 10.70 2.51 -6.00
CA TRP A 18 9.47 3.03 -5.39
C TRP A 18 9.71 4.37 -4.71
N LYS A 19 10.78 4.51 -3.91
CA LYS A 19 11.12 5.77 -3.24
C LYS A 19 11.34 6.91 -4.24
N LYS A 20 12.01 6.63 -5.36
CA LYS A 20 12.20 7.61 -6.44
C LYS A 20 10.84 8.09 -6.96
N LEU A 21 9.96 7.17 -7.32
CA LEU A 21 8.64 7.49 -7.87
C LEU A 21 7.76 8.25 -6.86
N SER A 22 7.67 7.77 -5.61
CA SER A 22 6.82 8.36 -4.58
C SER A 22 7.29 9.74 -4.11
N SER A 23 8.55 10.10 -4.40
CA SER A 23 9.13 11.41 -4.10
C SER A 23 9.01 12.43 -5.22
N ASP A 24 8.59 12.00 -6.43
CA ASP A 24 8.44 12.90 -7.58
C ASP A 24 7.28 13.88 -7.31
N PRO A 25 7.51 15.21 -7.38
CA PRO A 25 6.47 16.22 -7.19
C PRO A 25 5.25 16.05 -8.11
N ARG A 26 5.42 15.44 -9.29
CA ARG A 26 4.32 15.10 -10.21
C ARG A 26 3.29 14.18 -9.55
N TYR A 27 3.74 13.30 -8.66
CA TYR A 27 2.92 12.34 -7.94
C TYR A 27 2.72 12.73 -6.47
N ALA A 28 3.02 13.99 -6.11
CA ALA A 28 2.78 14.50 -4.76
C ALA A 28 1.28 14.46 -4.42
N PHE A 29 0.98 14.28 -3.13
CA PHE A 29 -0.38 14.07 -2.64
C PHE A 29 -1.29 15.28 -2.85
N GLU A 30 -0.81 16.48 -2.49
CA GLU A 30 -1.58 17.73 -2.47
C GLU A 30 -2.29 18.08 -3.79
N PRO A 31 -1.70 17.88 -4.98
CA PRO A 31 -2.38 18.21 -6.24
C PRO A 31 -3.38 17.16 -6.77
N ILE A 32 -3.29 15.89 -6.37
CA ILE A 32 -4.03 14.81 -7.06
C ILE A 32 -4.72 13.79 -6.14
N VAL A 33 -4.51 13.83 -4.82
CA VAL A 33 -5.12 12.89 -3.87
C VAL A 33 -5.82 13.64 -2.74
N SER A 34 -7.11 13.34 -2.53
CA SER A 34 -7.90 13.97 -1.46
C SER A 34 -7.99 13.14 -0.18
N ASN A 35 -7.95 11.80 -0.27
CA ASN A 35 -8.05 10.90 0.87
C ASN A 35 -7.56 9.48 0.53
N ILE A 36 -6.99 8.77 1.50
CA ILE A 36 -6.63 7.34 1.40
C ILE A 36 -7.13 6.61 2.65
N THR A 37 -7.85 5.51 2.46
CA THR A 37 -8.25 4.58 3.53
C THR A 37 -7.89 3.14 3.15
N ASN A 38 -7.50 2.33 4.13
CA ASN A 38 -7.16 0.92 3.95
C ASN A 38 -7.92 0.08 4.98
N LEU A 39 -8.44 -1.08 4.57
CA LEU A 39 -9.17 -2.01 5.42
C LEU A 39 -8.64 -3.44 5.19
N ILE A 40 -8.38 -4.15 6.28
CA ILE A 40 -8.03 -5.57 6.25
C ILE A 40 -9.31 -6.38 6.44
N LEU A 41 -9.58 -7.28 5.50
CA LEU A 41 -10.76 -8.15 5.51
C LEU A 41 -10.36 -9.58 5.87
N THR A 42 -11.27 -10.28 6.55
CA THR A 42 -11.18 -11.72 6.75
C THR A 42 -12.28 -12.39 5.91
N PRO A 43 -11.96 -13.43 5.11
CA PRO A 43 -12.96 -14.13 4.32
C PRO A 43 -14.11 -14.68 5.16
N ALA A 44 -15.34 -14.53 4.67
CA ALA A 44 -16.50 -15.21 5.24
C ALA A 44 -16.43 -16.72 4.93
N SER A 45 -17.16 -17.55 5.68
CA SER A 45 -17.15 -19.01 5.50
C SER A 45 -17.63 -19.48 4.12
N CYS A 46 -18.49 -18.70 3.46
CA CYS A 46 -18.95 -18.94 2.10
C CYS A 46 -18.11 -18.23 1.03
N SER A 47 -17.04 -17.52 1.42
CA SER A 47 -16.15 -16.84 0.47
C SER A 47 -15.39 -17.87 -0.37
N GLN A 48 -15.37 -17.67 -1.69
CA GLN A 48 -14.56 -18.46 -2.63
C GLN A 48 -13.13 -17.91 -2.77
N ILE A 49 -12.83 -16.81 -2.08
CA ILE A 49 -11.54 -16.12 -2.02
C ILE A 49 -11.08 -16.12 -0.57
#